data_AF-A0A7Y8AHW9-F1
#
_entry.id   AF-A0A7Y8AHW9-F1
#
_cell.length_a   1.000
_cell.length_b   1.000
_cell.length_c   1.000
_cell.angle_alpha   90.00
_cell.angle_beta   90.00
_cell.angle_gamma   90.00
#
_symmetry.space_group_name_H-M   'P 1'
#
loop_
_entity.id
_entity.type
_entity.pdbx_description
1 polymer ?
#
loop_
_entity_poly.entity_id
_entity_poly.type
_entity_poly.pdbx_seq_one_letter_code
_entity_poly.pdbx_strand_id
1 'polypeptide(L)' 'MRLALRLVLFAAFVACLVWAIMKPDFDSVTAVIVSLGSLLAAFITEKKAEANQSQKVGANSKAIQAGRDVNISK' A
#
# COMPACT_ATOMS: atom_id res chain seq x y z
N MET A 1 10.27 -1.38 2.46
CA MET A 1 9.74 -0.18 1.78
C MET A 1 8.36 0.26 2.30
N ARG A 2 7.38 -0.64 2.46
CA ARG A 2 6.00 -0.29 2.87
C ARG A 2 5.88 0.25 4.31
N LEU A 3 6.59 -0.32 5.28
CA LEU A 3 6.61 0.19 6.66
C LEU A 3 7.18 1.62 6.75
N ALA A 4 8.26 1.89 6.01
CA ALA A 4 8.88 3.21 5.97
C ALA A 4 7.90 4.27 5.42
N LEU A 5 7.15 3.96 4.37
CA LEU A 5 6.12 4.86 3.84
C LEU A 5 5.06 5.19 4.89
N ARG A 6 4.56 4.20 5.63
CA ARG A 6 3.56 4.43 6.69
C ARG A 6 4.11 5.31 7.81
N LEU A 7 5.35 5.08 8.23
CA LEU A 7 6.01 5.89 9.25
C LEU A 7 6.16 7.35 8.80
N VAL A 8 6.54 7.57 7.53
CA VAL A 8 6.64 8.91 6.95
C VAL A 8 5.26 9.59 6.89
N LEU A 9 4.23 8.89 6.39
CA LEU A 9 2.86 9.42 6.33
C LEU A 9 2.30 9.73 7.72
N PHE A 10 2.60 8.88 8.71
CA PHE A 10 2.20 9.10 10.10
C PHE A 10 2.90 10.33 10.69
N ALA A 11 4.22 10.47 10.51
CA ALA A 11 4.96 11.65 10.95
C ALA A 11 4.43 12.94 10.28
N ALA A 12 4.15 12.88 8.99
CA ALA A 12 3.55 14.01 8.25
C ALA A 12 2.16 14.38 8.81
N PHE A 13 1.31 13.39 9.09
CA PHE A 13 -0.01 13.63 9.70
C PHE A 13 0.10 14.29 11.08
N VAL A 14 1.03 13.83 11.94
CA VAL A 14 1.27 14.46 13.25
C VAL A 14 1.76 15.89 13.09
N ALA A 15 2.66 16.17 12.15
CA ALA A 15 3.12 17.54 11.88
C ALA A 15 1.97 18.45 11.42
N CYS A 16 1.08 17.97 10.55
CA CYS A 16 -0.12 18.70 10.13
C CYS A 16 -1.08 18.95 11.31
N LEU A 17 -1.27 17.98 12.22
CA LEU A 17 -2.08 18.17 13.43
C LEU A 17 -1.51 19.27 14.33
N VAL A 18 -0.21 19.23 14.60
CA VAL A 18 0.46 20.26 15.40
C VAL A 18 0.29 21.63 14.73
N TRP A 19 0.47 21.71 13.41
CA TRP A 19 0.27 22.96 12.68
C TRP A 19 -1.16 23.49 12.80
N ALA A 20 -2.17 22.63 12.63
CA ALA A 20 -3.58 23.03 12.77
C ALA A 20 -3.95 23.48 14.20
N ILE A 21 -3.33 22.90 15.23
CA ILE A 21 -3.53 23.33 16.62
C ILE A 21 -2.86 24.69 16.88
N MET A 22 -1.63 24.88 16.38
CA MET A 22 -0.88 26.12 16.61
C MET A 22 -1.41 27.31 15.78
N LYS A 23 -1.88 27.04 14.56
CA LYS A 23 -2.36 28.05 13.61
C LYS A 23 -3.57 27.51 12.84
N PRO A 24 -4.77 27.56 13.43
CA PRO A 24 -5.98 27.00 12.83
C PRO A 24 -6.49 27.88 11.69
N ASP A 25 -5.91 27.70 10.51
CA ASP A 25 -6.33 28.32 9.24
C ASP A 25 -6.79 27.26 8.23
N PHE A 26 -7.48 27.70 7.17
CA PHE A 26 -7.97 26.84 6.10
C PHE A 26 -6.90 25.87 5.57
N ASP A 27 -5.69 26.37 5.32
CA ASP A 27 -4.58 25.56 4.80
C ASP A 27 -4.17 24.44 5.75
N SER A 28 -4.07 24.75 7.05
CA SER A 28 -3.67 23.80 8.09
C SER A 28 -4.71 22.68 8.26
N VAL A 29 -5.99 23.03 8.21
CA VAL A 29 -7.10 22.06 8.31
C VAL A 29 -7.15 21.19 7.06
N THR A 30 -6.97 21.79 5.88
CA THR A 30 -6.90 21.06 4.61
C THR A 30 -5.72 20.09 4.60
N ALA A 31 -4.56 20.51 5.11
CA ALA A 31 -3.38 19.66 5.23
C ALA A 31 -3.63 18.45 6.14
N VAL A 32 -4.37 18.60 7.24
CA VAL A 32 -4.79 17.48 8.12
C VAL A 32 -5.69 16.51 7.37
N ILE A 33 -6.70 17.00 6.63
CA ILE A 33 -7.62 16.14 5.86
C ILE A 33 -6.87 15.34 4.79
N VAL A 34 -6.00 16.01 4.01
CA VAL A 34 -5.23 15.37 2.93
C VAL A 34 -4.22 14.37 3.48
N SER A 35 -3.50 14.71 4.53
CA SER A 35 -2.52 13.80 5.15
C SER A 35 -3.19 12.59 5.81
N LEU A 36 -4.37 12.76 6.44
CA LEU A 36 -5.17 11.65 6.94
C LEU A 36 -5.65 10.75 5.80
N GLY A 37 -6.20 11.33 4.73
CA GLY A 37 -6.63 10.59 3.55
C GLY A 37 -5.49 9.79 2.91
N SER A 38 -4.30 10.38 2.83
CA SER A 38 -3.09 9.71 2.32
C SER A 38 -2.65 8.55 3.22
N LEU A 39 -2.67 8.76 4.54
CA LEU A 39 -2.35 7.72 5.51
C LEU A 39 -3.33 6.54 5.42
N LEU A 40 -4.64 6.81 5.36
CA LEU A 40 -5.67 5.78 5.19
C LEU A 40 -5.56 5.06 3.84
N ALA A 41 -5.32 5.81 2.76
CA ALA A 41 -5.11 5.23 1.43
C ALA A 41 -3.92 4.26 1.40
N ALA A 42 -2.86 4.55 2.15
CA ALA A 42 -1.73 3.62 2.29
C ALA A 42 -2.16 2.27 2.88
N PHE A 43 -3.11 2.22 3.81
CA PHE A 43 -3.64 0.97 4.35
C PHE A 43 -4.63 0.26 3.41
N ILE A 44 -5.39 1.01 2.60
CA ILE A 44 -6.40 0.44 1.70
C ILE A 44 -5.77 -0.14 0.42
N THR A 45 -4.82 0.59 -0.17
CA THR A 45 -4.12 0.19 -1.40
C THR A 45 -3.18 -1.02 -1.21
N GLU A 46 -2.99 -1.44 0.03
CA GLU A 46 -2.25 -2.66 0.38
C GLU A 46 -2.94 -3.95 -0.04
N LYS A 47 -4.25 -3.89 -0.32
CA LYS A 47 -4.96 -4.97 -1.01
C LYS A 47 -4.58 -4.99 -2.49
N LYS A 48 -3.35 -5.42 -2.81
CA LYS A 48 -3.07 -5.98 -4.13
C LYS A 48 -3.03 -7.50 -4.04
N ALA A 49 -3.97 -8.07 -4.78
CA ALA A 49 -4.15 -9.48 -5.09
C ALA A 49 -2.84 -10.24 -5.03
N GLU A 50 -2.83 -11.33 -4.26
CA GLU A 50 -1.96 -12.44 -4.65
C GLU A 50 -2.27 -12.71 -6.12
N ALA A 51 -1.30 -12.46 -6.99
CA ALA A 51 -1.36 -12.90 -8.37
C ALA A 51 -1.31 -14.43 -8.32
N ASN A 52 -2.45 -15.04 -8.02
CA ASN A 52 -2.59 -16.47 -7.91
C ASN A 52 -2.69 -16.97 -9.36
N GLN A 53 -1.52 -17.17 -9.96
CA GLN A 53 -1.42 -17.71 -11.31
C GLN A 53 -1.71 -19.21 -11.22
N SER A 54 -2.97 -19.59 -11.40
CA SER A 54 -3.37 -20.98 -11.53
C SER A 54 -3.32 -21.38 -13.02
N GLN A 55 -2.29 -22.13 -13.40
CA GLN A 55 -2.16 -22.67 -14.76
C GLN A 55 -2.46 -24.16 -14.75
N LYS A 56 -3.48 -24.58 -15.52
CA LYS A 56 -3.76 -26.00 -15.75
C LYS A 56 -2.91 -26.49 -16.92
N VAL A 57 -2.00 -27.42 -16.67
CA VAL A 57 -1.05 -27.95 -17.66
C VAL A 57 -1.47 -29.36 -18.04
N GLY A 58 -1.55 -29.65 -19.35
CA GLY A 58 -1.91 -30.98 -19.86
C GLY A 58 -0.77 -31.99 -19.77
N ALA A 59 -1.08 -33.28 -19.91
CA ALA A 59 -0.07 -34.34 -20.00
C ALA A 59 0.91 -34.05 -21.15
N ASN A 60 2.22 -34.23 -20.92
CA ASN A 60 3.32 -33.95 -21.86
C ASN A 60 3.48 -32.48 -22.31
N SER A 61 2.96 -31.51 -21.55
CA SER A 61 3.10 -30.08 -21.87
C SER A 61 4.21 -29.39 -21.05
N LYS A 62 4.82 -28.33 -21.61
CA LYS A 62 5.76 -27.45 -20.89
C LYS A 62 5.04 -26.19 -20.42
N ALA A 63 5.11 -25.89 -19.13
CA ALA A 63 4.67 -24.62 -18.56
C ALA A 63 5.87 -23.69 -18.37
N ILE A 64 5.72 -22.43 -18.74
CA ILE A 64 6.72 -21.39 -18.53
C ILE A 64 6.02 -20.26 -17.78
N GLN A 65 6.43 -20.01 -16.54
CA GLN A 65 5.96 -18.89 -15.74
C GLN A 65 7.13 -17.95 -15.48
N ALA A 66 6.94 -16.67 -15.82
CA ALA A 66 7.90 -15.61 -15.48
C ALA A 66 7.47 -14.96 -14.16
N GLY A 67 8.17 -15.31 -13.07
CA GLY A 67 8.02 -14.68 -11.76
C GLY A 67 7.62 -15.63 -10.64
N ARG A 68 8.41 -15.56 -9.55
CA ARG A 68 8.34 -16.34 -8.28
C ARG A 68 8.51 -17.86 -8.43
N ASP A 69 8.70 -18.52 -7.29
CA ASP A 69 8.92 -19.97 -7.20
C ASP A 69 7.65 -20.76 -7.55
N VAL A 70 7.82 -21.83 -8.34
CA VAL A 70 6.74 -22.74 -8.72
C VAL A 70 6.83 -23.98 -7.82
N ASN A 71 5.76 -24.25 -7.07
CA ASN A 71 5.62 -25.52 -6.34
C ASN A 71 4.72 -26.45 -7.14
N ILE A 72 5.30 -27.53 -7.68
CA ILE A 72 4.57 -28.59 -8.38
C ILE A 72 4.29 -29.70 -7.37
N SER A 73 3.12 -29.67 -6.74
CA SER A 73 2.62 -30.81 -5.97
C SER A 73 2.07 -31.87 -6.93
N LYS A 74 2.58 -33.10 -6.82
CA LYS A 74 2.14 -34.27 -7.60
C LYS A 74 0.72 -34.70 -7.26
#